data_AF-A0A958NGT2-F1
#
_entry.id   AF-A0A958NGT2-F1
#
_cell.length_a   1.000
_cell.length_b   1.000
_cell.length_c   1.000
_cell.angle_alpha   90.00
_cell.angle_beta   90.00
_cell.angle_gamma   90.00
#
_symmetry.space_group_name_H-M   'P 1'
#
loop_
_entity.id
_entity.type
_entity.pdbx_description
1 polymer ?
#
loop_
_entity_poly.entity_id
_entity_poly.type
_entity_poly.pdbx_seq_one_letter_code
_entity_poly.pdbx_strand_id
1 'polypeptide(L)'
;MAKQDKLQELIKTMTSSEKRSFKIFAKRHVIGGDQNNYVLLFDTLDKMSEYDEQKLKKELGKASKYLSAQKHNLYNLILVHLDNLHARASIQDETKRYINYARILINRGLYEQGSKQLQKGKKLATTHDLFNDLLHILDLERILALQSTPADGLANYMTEHYKEVSDMISKLQNKYEYLGLSDHIFALHKMKGGIRNEGDLEEYQQFKKTLEQGEADALSFDARRFFYGANMYYYHGIGNPEKSHEYRRKNVELFESNADRTSSMTGTLPGRVVVTAPVQPL
;
A
#
# COMPACT_ATOMS: atom_id res chain seq x y z
N MET A 1 -4.32 -10.55 32.63
CA MET A 1 -4.12 -10.87 31.20
C MET A 1 -2.63 -11.05 30.97
N ALA A 2 -2.19 -12.20 30.46
CA ALA A 2 -0.78 -12.43 30.17
C ALA A 2 -0.31 -11.41 29.13
N LYS A 3 0.80 -10.74 29.42
CA LYS A 3 1.41 -9.76 28.51
C LYS A 3 1.88 -10.53 27.27
N GLN A 4 1.18 -10.36 26.15
CA GLN A 4 1.59 -10.97 24.89
C GLN A 4 2.95 -10.40 24.47
N ASP A 5 3.81 -11.29 23.98
CA ASP A 5 5.15 -10.91 23.57
C ASP A 5 5.16 -10.57 22.08
N LYS A 6 5.52 -9.31 21.76
CA LYS A 6 5.52 -8.77 20.40
C LYS A 6 6.31 -9.61 19.40
N LEU A 7 7.41 -10.23 19.84
CA LEU A 7 8.22 -11.09 18.98
C LEU A 7 7.51 -12.42 18.70
N GLN A 8 6.95 -13.05 19.73
CA GLN A 8 6.19 -14.28 19.53
C GLN A 8 4.97 -14.04 18.63
N GLU A 9 4.24 -12.94 18.83
CA GLU A 9 3.12 -12.54 17.97
C GLU A 9 3.54 -12.49 16.50
N LEU A 10 4.62 -11.77 16.18
CA LEU A 10 5.14 -11.66 14.81
C LEU A 10 5.54 -13.04 14.24
N ILE A 11 6.22 -13.88 15.03
CA ILE A 11 6.59 -15.23 14.59
C ILE A 11 5.34 -16.06 14.25
N LYS A 12 4.27 -15.92 15.04
CA LYS A 12 3.02 -16.67 14.83
C LYS A 12 2.24 -16.22 13.60
N THR A 13 2.38 -14.97 13.16
CA THR A 13 1.74 -14.50 11.92
C THR A 13 2.42 -15.00 10.64
N MET A 14 3.68 -15.45 10.73
CA MET A 14 4.43 -15.92 9.57
C MET A 14 3.90 -17.27 9.05
N THR A 15 3.86 -17.41 7.73
CA THR A 15 3.58 -18.67 7.05
C THR A 15 4.73 -19.66 7.19
N SER A 16 4.46 -20.95 7.02
CA SER A 16 5.49 -22.01 7.04
C SER A 16 6.64 -21.77 6.04
N SER A 17 6.32 -21.17 4.88
CA SER A 17 7.32 -20.80 3.86
C SER A 17 8.22 -19.65 4.35
N GLU A 18 7.63 -18.59 4.90
CA GLU A 18 8.37 -17.45 5.46
C GLU A 18 9.26 -17.87 6.62
N LYS A 19 8.77 -18.73 7.53
CA LYS A 19 9.57 -19.27 8.64
C LYS A 19 10.78 -20.07 8.14
N ARG A 20 10.59 -20.88 7.09
CA ARG A 20 11.69 -21.65 6.48
C ARG A 20 12.72 -20.72 5.82
N SER A 21 12.24 -19.75 5.04
CA SER A 21 13.08 -18.75 4.37
C SER A 21 13.89 -17.93 5.38
N PHE A 22 13.25 -17.46 6.45
CA PHE A 22 13.90 -16.71 7.52
C PHE A 22 15.03 -17.50 8.16
N LYS A 23 14.81 -18.78 8.46
CA LYS A 23 15.86 -19.63 9.04
C LYS A 23 17.07 -19.80 8.12
N ILE A 24 16.88 -19.84 6.81
CA ILE A 24 17.98 -19.86 5.84
C ILE A 24 18.70 -18.51 5.84
N PHE A 25 17.95 -17.41 5.85
CA PHE A 25 18.47 -16.05 5.89
C PHE A 25 19.31 -15.78 7.15
N ALA A 26 18.78 -16.11 8.33
CA ALA A 26 19.44 -15.91 9.63
C ALA A 26 20.75 -16.69 9.74
N LYS A 27 20.80 -17.91 9.19
CA LYS A 27 22.04 -18.72 9.13
C LYS A 27 23.15 -18.07 8.30
N ARG A 28 22.80 -17.25 7.30
CA ARG A 28 23.75 -16.59 6.40
C ARG A 28 24.21 -15.21 6.89
N HIS A 29 23.39 -14.51 7.67
CA HIS A 29 23.60 -13.09 8.01
C HIS A 29 24.24 -12.81 9.37
N VAL A 30 24.40 -13.81 10.24
CA VAL A 30 25.02 -13.62 11.56
C VAL A 30 26.50 -14.02 11.47
N ILE A 31 27.42 -13.06 11.61
CA ILE A 31 28.86 -13.32 11.58
C ILE A 31 29.33 -13.59 13.02
N GLY A 32 29.98 -14.74 13.24
CA GLY A 32 30.63 -15.11 14.51
C GLY A 32 29.69 -15.75 15.53
N GLY A 33 29.73 -17.08 15.67
CA GLY A 33 29.31 -17.88 16.85
C GLY A 33 27.84 -17.86 17.30
N ASP A 34 27.18 -16.70 17.29
CA ASP A 34 25.81 -16.43 17.73
C ASP A 34 24.74 -16.83 16.71
N GLN A 35 25.14 -17.36 15.54
CA GLN A 35 24.25 -17.89 14.49
C GLN A 35 23.21 -18.87 15.03
N ASN A 36 23.60 -19.67 16.02
CA ASN A 36 22.73 -20.69 16.60
C ASN A 36 21.69 -20.08 17.58
N ASN A 37 22.01 -18.93 18.19
CA ASN A 37 21.17 -18.33 19.24
C ASN A 37 19.88 -17.71 18.71
N TYR A 38 19.92 -17.06 17.54
CA TYR A 38 18.71 -16.49 16.93
C TYR A 38 17.76 -17.54 16.38
N VAL A 39 18.29 -18.58 15.72
CA VAL A 39 17.47 -19.69 15.21
C VAL A 39 16.87 -20.48 16.37
N LEU A 40 17.65 -20.74 17.43
CA LEU A 40 17.16 -21.39 18.63
C LEU A 40 16.07 -20.57 19.32
N LEU A 41 16.27 -19.27 19.51
CA LEU A 41 15.27 -18.36 20.07
C LEU A 41 13.98 -18.35 19.23
N PHE A 42 14.12 -18.28 17.91
CA PHE A 42 13.00 -18.31 16.97
C PHE A 42 12.20 -19.61 17.08
N ASP A 43 12.86 -20.76 16.96
CA ASP A 43 12.20 -22.08 17.00
C ASP A 43 11.57 -22.34 18.38
N THR A 44 12.17 -21.86 19.46
CA THR A 44 11.62 -22.00 20.82
C THR A 44 10.33 -21.20 20.96
N LEU A 45 10.32 -19.93 20.52
CA LEU A 45 9.13 -19.07 20.53
C LEU A 45 8.02 -19.57 19.58
N ASP A 46 8.40 -20.10 18.42
CA ASP A 46 7.45 -20.67 17.44
C ASP A 46 6.75 -21.93 17.96
N LYS A 47 7.42 -22.74 18.78
CA LYS A 47 6.83 -23.95 19.38
C LYS A 47 5.95 -23.64 20.60
N MET A 48 6.23 -22.56 21.33
CA MET A 48 5.43 -22.16 22.49
C MET A 48 4.01 -21.78 22.06
N SER A 49 2.99 -22.32 22.74
CA SER A 49 1.59 -21.96 22.53
C SER A 49 1.27 -20.61 23.17
N GLU A 50 1.75 -20.38 24.38
CA GLU A 50 1.62 -19.14 25.14
C GLU A 50 3.01 -18.65 25.56
N TYR A 51 3.20 -17.33 25.63
CA TYR A 51 4.47 -16.76 26.06
C TYR A 51 4.75 -17.06 27.53
N ASP A 52 5.89 -17.68 27.81
CA ASP A 52 6.39 -17.90 29.16
C ASP A 52 7.90 -17.61 29.19
N GLU A 53 8.26 -16.47 29.78
CA GLU A 53 9.66 -16.03 29.84
C GLU A 53 10.54 -16.96 30.67
N GLN A 54 10.00 -17.60 31.70
CA GLN A 54 10.78 -18.51 32.55
C GLN A 54 11.10 -19.79 31.79
N LYS A 55 10.11 -20.37 31.08
CA LYS A 55 10.36 -21.51 30.19
C LYS A 55 11.33 -21.15 29.08
N LEU A 56 11.19 -19.97 28.48
CA LEU A 56 12.11 -19.49 27.45
C LEU A 56 13.55 -19.38 27.95
N LYS A 57 13.77 -18.79 29.12
CA LYS A 57 15.11 -18.72 29.73
C LYS A 57 15.67 -20.11 30.02
N LYS A 58 14.83 -21.04 30.49
CA LYS A 58 15.23 -22.42 30.77
C LYS A 58 15.69 -23.17 29.52
N GLU A 59 14.94 -23.06 28.42
CA GLU A 59 15.27 -23.70 27.13
C GLU A 59 16.53 -23.09 26.49
N LEU A 60 16.74 -21.78 26.63
CA LEU A 60 17.90 -21.09 26.07
C LEU A 60 19.19 -21.25 26.91
N GLY A 61 19.07 -21.57 28.20
CA GLY A 61 20.21 -21.73 29.11
C GLY A 61 21.15 -20.52 29.09
N LYS A 62 22.45 -20.75 28.83
CA LYS A 62 23.46 -19.67 28.78
C LYS A 62 23.17 -18.62 27.68
N ALA A 63 22.44 -18.99 26.63
CA ALA A 63 22.07 -18.06 25.57
C ALA A 63 21.07 -17.00 26.04
N SER A 64 20.39 -17.18 27.18
CA SER A 64 19.42 -16.22 27.70
C SER A 64 20.04 -14.98 28.38
N LYS A 65 21.38 -14.89 28.47
CA LYS A 65 22.10 -13.82 29.20
C LYS A 65 21.71 -12.41 28.74
N TYR A 66 21.38 -12.25 27.47
CA TYR A 66 20.96 -10.97 26.86
C TYR A 66 19.59 -11.07 26.19
N LEU A 67 18.67 -11.85 26.77
CA LEU A 67 17.39 -12.20 26.15
C LEU A 67 16.61 -10.99 25.63
N SER A 68 16.54 -9.90 26.40
CA SER A 68 15.83 -8.69 25.96
C SER A 68 16.41 -8.11 24.66
N ALA A 69 17.74 -7.94 24.60
CA ALA A 69 18.42 -7.44 23.42
C ALA A 69 18.33 -8.41 22.24
N GLN A 70 18.46 -9.72 22.50
CA GLN A 70 18.31 -10.75 21.47
C GLN A 70 16.89 -10.76 20.89
N LYS A 71 15.86 -10.58 21.71
CA LYS A 71 14.47 -10.49 21.23
C LYS A 71 14.26 -9.25 20.37
N HIS A 72 14.79 -8.10 20.79
CA HIS A 72 14.73 -6.87 20.01
C HIS A 72 15.43 -7.01 18.64
N ASN A 73 16.65 -7.55 18.66
CA ASN A 73 17.41 -7.76 17.43
C ASN A 73 16.77 -8.80 16.52
N LEU A 74 16.24 -9.89 17.07
CA LEU A 74 15.53 -10.92 16.30
C LEU A 74 14.28 -10.35 15.65
N TYR A 75 13.50 -9.54 16.38
CA TYR A 75 12.34 -8.85 15.84
C TYR A 75 12.71 -7.99 14.63
N ASN A 76 13.72 -7.13 14.77
CA ASN A 76 14.19 -6.28 13.66
C ASN A 76 14.73 -7.11 12.49
N LEU A 77 15.43 -8.21 12.78
CA LEU A 77 15.98 -9.10 11.74
C LEU A 77 14.87 -9.81 10.96
N ILE A 78 13.79 -10.21 11.63
CA ILE A 78 12.60 -10.78 10.97
C ILE A 78 11.95 -9.72 10.08
N LEU A 79 11.78 -8.48 10.56
CA LEU A 79 11.23 -7.39 9.74
C LEU A 79 12.07 -7.13 8.49
N VAL A 80 13.39 -7.03 8.62
CA VAL A 80 14.31 -6.87 7.48
C VAL A 80 14.19 -8.04 6.52
N HIS A 81 14.04 -9.27 7.02
CA HIS A 81 13.87 -10.43 6.15
C HIS A 81 12.54 -10.38 5.39
N LEU A 82 11.44 -10.10 6.07
CA LEU A 82 10.11 -10.02 5.46
C LEU A 82 10.03 -8.89 4.43
N ASP A 83 10.62 -7.72 4.73
CA ASP A 83 10.74 -6.61 3.79
C ASP A 83 11.49 -7.04 2.51
N ASN A 84 12.65 -7.70 2.65
CA ASN A 84 13.40 -8.21 1.52
C ASN A 84 12.68 -9.31 0.73
N LEU A 85 11.97 -10.20 1.43
CA LEU A 85 11.20 -11.28 0.81
C LEU A 85 10.05 -10.74 -0.03
N HIS A 86 9.40 -9.68 0.46
CA HIS A 86 8.24 -9.06 -0.14
C HIS A 86 8.59 -7.84 -1.01
N ALA A 87 9.87 -7.56 -1.28
CA ALA A 87 10.32 -6.41 -2.09
C ALA A 87 9.89 -6.46 -3.58
N ARG A 88 9.16 -7.52 -3.98
CA ARG A 88 8.53 -7.76 -5.29
C ARG A 88 7.08 -8.21 -5.17
N ALA A 89 6.49 -8.12 -3.97
CA ALA A 89 5.14 -8.61 -3.72
C ALA A 89 4.07 -7.72 -4.38
N SER A 90 4.36 -6.43 -4.55
CA SER A 90 3.47 -5.48 -5.22
C SER A 90 4.20 -4.57 -6.20
N ILE A 91 3.43 -3.95 -7.10
CA ILE A 91 3.92 -2.89 -8.00
C ILE A 91 4.45 -1.70 -7.20
N GLN A 92 3.84 -1.39 -6.06
CA GLN A 92 4.25 -0.33 -5.15
C GLN A 92 5.65 -0.64 -4.57
N ASP A 93 5.88 -1.87 -4.13
CA ASP A 93 7.18 -2.30 -3.60
C ASP A 93 8.26 -2.28 -4.69
N GLU A 94 7.92 -2.73 -5.89
CA GLU A 94 8.81 -2.66 -7.04
C GLU A 94 9.15 -1.22 -7.44
N THR A 95 8.16 -0.32 -7.43
CA THR A 95 8.34 1.11 -7.69
C THR A 95 9.27 1.74 -6.65
N LYS A 96 9.00 1.53 -5.36
CA LYS A 96 9.85 2.01 -4.25
C LYS A 96 11.27 1.46 -4.33
N ARG A 97 11.44 0.23 -4.81
CA ARG A 97 12.76 -0.36 -5.02
C ARG A 97 13.55 0.40 -6.09
N TYR A 98 12.93 0.75 -7.22
CA TYR A 98 13.58 1.59 -8.24
C TYR A 98 13.95 2.97 -7.71
N ILE A 99 13.07 3.61 -6.93
CA ILE A 99 13.35 4.87 -6.24
C ILE A 99 14.55 4.73 -5.30
N ASN A 100 14.60 3.67 -4.50
CA ASN A 100 15.71 3.40 -3.59
C ASN A 100 17.03 3.16 -4.34
N TYR A 101 17.01 2.40 -5.43
CA TYR A 101 18.19 2.19 -6.28
C TYR A 101 18.68 3.50 -6.89
N ALA A 102 17.76 4.33 -7.41
CA ALA A 102 18.10 5.64 -7.92
C ALA A 102 18.79 6.50 -6.86
N ARG A 103 18.21 6.59 -5.65
CA ARG A 103 18.78 7.37 -4.54
C ARG A 103 20.19 6.90 -4.18
N ILE A 104 20.43 5.59 -4.09
CA ILE A 104 21.76 5.04 -3.80
C ILE A 104 22.77 5.45 -4.88
N LEU A 105 22.39 5.38 -6.16
CA LEU A 105 23.25 5.72 -7.28
C LEU A 105 23.53 7.23 -7.34
N ILE A 106 22.51 8.06 -7.15
CA ILE A 106 22.61 9.52 -7.09
C ILE A 106 23.56 9.94 -5.97
N ASN A 107 23.41 9.38 -4.77
CA ASN A 107 24.29 9.67 -3.63
C ASN A 107 25.75 9.27 -3.86
N ARG A 108 26.01 8.39 -4.84
CA ARG A 108 27.36 7.96 -5.25
C ARG A 108 27.88 8.72 -6.48
N GLY A 109 27.18 9.75 -6.95
CA GLY A 109 27.53 10.50 -8.15
C GLY A 109 27.27 9.75 -9.47
N LEU A 110 26.62 8.59 -9.43
CA LEU A 110 26.31 7.77 -10.60
C LEU A 110 24.98 8.21 -11.24
N TYR A 111 24.91 9.48 -11.66
CA TYR A 111 23.67 10.15 -12.05
C TYR A 111 22.94 9.51 -13.23
N GLU A 112 23.66 9.12 -14.28
CA GLU A 112 23.04 8.47 -15.45
C GLU A 112 22.40 7.12 -15.06
N GLN A 113 23.08 6.35 -14.19
CA GLN A 113 22.54 5.07 -13.70
C GLN A 113 21.33 5.30 -12.80
N GLY A 114 21.39 6.31 -11.93
CA GLY A 114 20.27 6.70 -11.08
C GLY A 114 19.04 7.12 -11.89
N SER A 115 19.24 7.96 -12.92
CA SER A 115 18.20 8.38 -13.85
C SER A 115 17.52 7.18 -14.54
N LYS A 116 18.30 6.20 -15.03
CA LYS A 116 17.76 4.97 -15.63
C LYS A 116 16.88 4.17 -14.66
N GLN A 117 17.18 4.17 -13.36
CA GLN A 117 16.32 3.52 -12.36
C GLN A 117 15.04 4.33 -12.12
N LEU A 118 15.13 5.67 -12.03
CA LEU A 118 13.94 6.53 -11.90
C LEU A 118 12.98 6.36 -13.07
N GLN A 119 13.47 6.29 -14.31
CA GLN A 119 12.59 6.11 -15.47
C GLN A 119 11.80 4.79 -15.41
N LYS A 120 12.40 3.72 -14.88
CA LYS A 120 11.69 2.45 -14.65
C LYS A 120 10.61 2.60 -13.58
N GLY A 121 10.95 3.24 -12.46
CA GLY A 121 9.99 3.55 -11.39
C GLY A 121 8.86 4.44 -11.88
N LYS A 122 9.17 5.51 -12.64
CA LYS A 122 8.20 6.48 -13.18
C LYS A 122 7.22 5.80 -14.10
N LYS A 123 7.69 4.93 -15.00
CA LYS A 123 6.81 4.14 -15.87
C LYS A 123 5.80 3.32 -15.06
N LEU A 124 6.26 2.56 -14.05
CA LEU A 124 5.35 1.78 -13.20
C LEU A 124 4.38 2.68 -12.43
N ALA A 125 4.89 3.74 -11.81
CA ALA A 125 4.10 4.65 -11.00
C ALA A 125 3.02 5.38 -11.82
N THR A 126 3.34 5.82 -13.05
CA THR A 126 2.37 6.41 -13.99
C THR A 126 1.35 5.39 -14.46
N THR A 127 1.77 4.18 -14.82
CA THR A 127 0.84 3.12 -15.27
C THR A 127 -0.15 2.72 -14.19
N HIS A 128 0.16 2.91 -12.90
CA HIS A 128 -0.66 2.47 -11.79
C HIS A 128 -1.14 3.61 -10.87
N ASP A 129 -1.09 4.86 -11.32
CA ASP A 129 -1.54 6.07 -10.59
C ASP A 129 -0.95 6.17 -9.16
N LEU A 130 0.32 5.79 -8.99
CA LEU A 130 1.04 5.88 -7.73
C LEU A 130 1.54 7.31 -7.50
N PHE A 131 0.62 8.27 -7.37
CA PHE A 131 0.92 9.70 -7.33
C PHE A 131 1.93 10.11 -6.25
N ASN A 132 1.88 9.51 -5.06
CA ASN A 132 2.87 9.79 -4.01
C ASN A 132 4.29 9.34 -4.41
N ASP A 133 4.40 8.17 -5.05
CA ASP A 133 5.68 7.67 -5.54
C ASP A 133 6.16 8.50 -6.75
N LEU A 134 5.25 8.98 -7.60
CA LEU A 134 5.55 9.92 -8.69
C LEU A 134 6.12 11.24 -8.16
N LEU A 135 5.53 11.82 -7.11
CA LEU A 135 6.04 13.03 -6.48
C LEU A 135 7.47 12.82 -5.93
N HIS A 136 7.72 11.69 -5.28
CA HIS A 136 9.07 11.36 -4.80
C HIS A 136 10.06 11.13 -5.95
N ILE A 137 9.63 10.55 -7.06
CA ILE A 137 10.44 10.45 -8.28
C ILE A 137 10.77 11.84 -8.81
N LEU A 138 9.79 12.75 -8.88
CA LEU A 138 9.99 14.12 -9.34
C LEU A 138 11.00 14.86 -8.46
N ASP A 139 10.94 14.70 -7.14
CA ASP A 139 11.95 15.28 -6.23
C ASP A 139 13.38 14.81 -6.58
N LEU A 140 13.55 13.54 -6.90
CA LEU A 140 14.86 12.98 -7.30
C LEU A 140 15.27 13.42 -8.72
N GLU A 141 14.33 13.55 -9.66
CA GLU A 141 14.58 14.10 -10.99
C GLU A 141 15.05 15.57 -10.91
N ARG A 142 14.46 16.37 -10.03
CA ARG A 142 14.92 17.73 -9.73
C ARG A 142 16.36 17.75 -9.22
N ILE A 143 16.70 16.87 -8.28
CA ILE A 143 18.06 16.76 -7.75
C ILE A 143 19.04 16.39 -8.87
N LEU A 144 18.69 15.42 -9.72
CA LEU A 144 19.50 15.05 -10.88
C LEU A 144 19.71 16.23 -11.82
N ALA A 145 18.65 16.96 -12.17
CA ALA A 145 18.74 18.10 -13.07
C ALA A 145 19.67 19.19 -12.55
N LEU A 146 19.65 19.47 -11.24
CA LEU A 146 20.58 20.42 -10.61
C LEU A 146 22.05 19.97 -10.71
N GLN A 147 22.31 18.67 -10.84
CA GLN A 147 23.67 18.11 -10.91
C GLN A 147 24.15 17.88 -12.34
N SER A 148 23.25 17.63 -13.29
CA SER A 148 23.60 17.16 -14.64
C SER A 148 23.13 18.06 -15.79
N THR A 149 22.24 19.02 -15.55
CA THR A 149 21.71 19.88 -16.62
C THR A 149 22.59 21.13 -16.80
N PRO A 150 23.01 21.46 -18.03
CA PRO A 150 23.70 22.71 -18.34
C PRO A 150 22.91 23.96 -17.90
N ALA A 151 23.64 25.02 -17.52
CA ALA A 151 23.04 26.22 -16.92
C ALA A 151 22.01 26.92 -17.84
N ASP A 152 22.24 26.91 -19.14
CA ASP A 152 21.38 27.49 -20.17
C ASP A 152 20.05 26.75 -20.35
N GLY A 153 20.01 25.45 -20.05
CA GLY A 153 18.79 24.63 -20.10
C GLY A 153 18.02 24.49 -18.78
N LEU A 154 18.65 24.84 -17.65
CA LEU A 154 18.13 24.53 -16.32
C LEU A 154 16.82 25.26 -15.99
N ALA A 155 16.69 26.54 -16.35
CA ALA A 155 15.48 27.32 -16.05
C ALA A 155 14.24 26.77 -16.78
N ASN A 156 14.40 26.39 -18.05
CA ASN A 156 13.33 25.79 -18.84
C ASN A 156 12.94 24.41 -18.28
N TYR A 157 13.94 23.59 -17.93
CA TYR A 157 13.69 22.31 -17.27
C TYR A 157 12.88 22.49 -15.98
N MET A 158 13.27 23.43 -15.10
CA MET A 158 12.58 23.68 -13.84
C MET A 158 11.13 24.12 -14.06
N THR A 159 10.88 24.94 -15.09
CA THR A 159 9.53 25.39 -15.43
C THR A 159 8.63 24.22 -15.80
N GLU A 160 9.09 23.33 -16.70
CA GLU A 160 8.32 22.14 -17.08
C GLU A 160 8.19 21.14 -15.93
N HIS A 161 9.24 20.97 -15.13
CA HIS A 161 9.25 20.11 -13.97
C HIS A 161 8.17 20.50 -12.94
N TYR A 162 8.06 21.79 -12.60
CA TYR A 162 7.05 22.24 -11.65
C TYR A 162 5.62 22.19 -12.21
N LYS A 163 5.43 22.28 -13.54
CA LYS A 163 4.13 21.99 -14.16
C LYS A 163 3.74 20.53 -13.95
N GLU A 164 4.67 19.60 -14.15
CA GLU A 164 4.43 18.17 -13.91
C GLU A 164 4.12 17.89 -12.43
N VAL A 165 4.87 18.50 -11.50
CA VAL A 165 4.57 18.41 -10.06
C VAL A 165 3.15 18.92 -9.75
N SER A 166 2.75 20.07 -10.31
CA SER A 166 1.41 20.64 -10.10
C SER A 166 0.30 19.74 -10.63
N ASP A 167 0.49 19.13 -11.81
CA ASP A 167 -0.46 18.17 -12.39
C ASP A 167 -0.60 16.92 -11.50
N MET A 168 0.52 16.40 -10.97
CA MET A 168 0.49 15.25 -10.06
C MET A 168 -0.23 15.56 -8.75
N ILE A 169 0.00 16.74 -8.17
CA ILE A 169 -0.71 17.20 -6.95
C ILE A 169 -2.21 17.31 -7.24
N SER A 170 -2.58 17.91 -8.37
CA SER A 170 -3.99 18.09 -8.75
C SER A 170 -4.71 16.74 -8.93
N LYS A 171 -4.06 15.77 -9.57
CA LYS A 171 -4.60 14.40 -9.71
C LYS A 171 -4.72 13.67 -8.37
N LEU A 172 -3.75 13.87 -7.47
CA LEU A 172 -3.79 13.30 -6.12
C LEU A 172 -4.93 13.90 -5.29
N GLN A 173 -5.12 15.22 -5.35
CA GLN A 173 -6.24 15.91 -4.71
C GLN A 173 -7.57 15.38 -5.24
N ASN A 174 -7.74 15.35 -6.57
CA ASN A 174 -8.93 14.81 -7.23
C ASN A 174 -9.25 13.38 -6.78
N LYS A 175 -8.24 12.49 -6.72
CA LYS A 175 -8.41 11.12 -6.19
C LYS A 175 -8.99 11.13 -4.77
N TYR A 176 -8.47 11.96 -3.87
CA TYR A 176 -8.95 12.02 -2.49
C TYR A 176 -10.31 12.70 -2.33
N GLU A 177 -10.65 13.64 -3.21
CA GLU A 177 -12.00 14.23 -3.26
C GLU A 177 -13.05 13.16 -3.56
N TYR A 178 -12.83 12.33 -4.59
CA TYR A 178 -13.74 11.22 -4.88
C TYR A 178 -13.72 10.12 -3.83
N LEU A 179 -12.56 9.83 -3.22
CA LEU A 179 -12.50 8.89 -2.09
C LEU A 179 -13.36 9.39 -0.93
N GLY A 180 -13.19 10.65 -0.51
CA GLY A 180 -13.97 11.25 0.56
C GLY A 180 -15.47 11.27 0.26
N LEU A 181 -15.85 11.58 -0.98
CA LEU A 181 -17.24 11.50 -1.44
C LEU A 181 -17.78 10.07 -1.32
N SER A 182 -17.03 9.08 -1.81
CA SER A 182 -17.40 7.66 -1.77
C SER A 182 -17.56 7.16 -0.33
N ASP A 183 -16.60 7.46 0.54
CA ASP A 183 -16.60 7.06 1.95
C ASP A 183 -17.76 7.71 2.71
N HIS A 184 -18.08 8.98 2.45
CA HIS A 184 -19.21 9.67 3.08
C HIS A 184 -20.53 8.99 2.70
N ILE A 185 -20.78 8.78 1.40
CA ILE A 185 -22.01 8.15 0.92
C ILE A 185 -22.09 6.69 1.40
N PHE A 186 -20.98 5.96 1.42
CA PHE A 186 -20.93 4.60 1.97
C PHE A 186 -21.26 4.58 3.46
N ALA A 187 -20.73 5.51 4.25
CA ALA A 187 -21.03 5.60 5.68
C ALA A 187 -22.52 5.89 5.91
N LEU A 188 -23.09 6.85 5.17
CA LEU A 188 -24.52 7.16 5.20
C LEU A 188 -25.36 5.92 4.85
N HIS A 189 -24.99 5.21 3.78
CA HIS A 189 -25.64 3.98 3.37
C HIS A 189 -25.56 2.88 4.44
N LYS A 190 -24.41 2.69 5.06
CA LYS A 190 -24.23 1.70 6.14
C LYS A 190 -25.05 2.04 7.37
N MET A 191 -25.22 3.33 7.70
CA MET A 191 -25.99 3.77 8.87
C MET A 191 -27.49 3.65 8.67
N LYS A 192 -28.01 4.03 7.50
CA LYS A 192 -29.46 4.14 7.25
C LYS A 192 -30.03 2.95 6.46
N GLY A 193 -29.21 2.31 5.64
CA GLY A 193 -29.67 1.37 4.62
C GLY A 193 -30.32 2.11 3.44
N GLY A 194 -31.58 1.77 3.15
CA GLY A 194 -32.43 2.55 2.24
C GLY A 194 -33.19 3.66 2.97
N ILE A 195 -33.71 4.63 2.21
CA ILE A 195 -34.56 5.73 2.73
C ILE A 195 -35.77 5.18 3.49
N ARG A 196 -36.01 5.70 4.71
CA ARG A 196 -37.20 5.39 5.51
C ARG A 196 -38.13 6.58 5.72
N ASN A 197 -37.65 7.81 5.53
CA ASN A 197 -38.39 9.05 5.65
C ASN A 197 -37.79 10.16 4.75
N GLU A 198 -38.47 11.29 4.63
CA GLU A 198 -38.01 12.43 3.79
C GLU A 198 -36.66 13.02 4.25
N GLY A 199 -36.36 13.01 5.56
CA GLY A 199 -35.06 13.49 6.07
C GLY A 199 -33.88 12.64 5.61
N ASP A 200 -34.05 11.31 5.53
CA ASP A 200 -33.03 10.43 4.94
C ASP A 200 -32.79 10.76 3.46
N LEU A 201 -33.84 11.10 2.71
CA LEU A 201 -33.71 11.50 1.30
C LEU A 201 -32.90 12.80 1.17
N GLU A 202 -33.18 13.80 1.99
CA GLU A 202 -32.46 15.09 1.99
C GLU A 202 -30.96 14.91 2.25
N GLU A 203 -30.59 14.03 3.20
CA GLU A 203 -29.19 13.69 3.49
C GLU A 203 -28.47 13.08 2.27
N TYR A 204 -29.16 12.32 1.41
CA TYR A 204 -28.56 11.88 0.15
C TYR A 204 -28.53 13.00 -0.90
N GLN A 205 -29.61 13.77 -1.03
CA GLN A 205 -29.77 14.78 -2.10
C GLN A 205 -28.65 15.83 -2.12
N GLN A 206 -28.00 16.11 -0.98
CA GLN A 206 -26.83 16.99 -0.93
C GLN A 206 -25.69 16.56 -1.89
N PHE A 207 -25.58 15.27 -2.21
CA PHE A 207 -24.54 14.74 -3.10
C PHE A 207 -24.94 14.73 -4.58
N LYS A 208 -26.22 14.92 -4.90
CA LYS A 208 -26.76 14.71 -6.26
C LYS A 208 -26.02 15.53 -7.32
N LYS A 209 -25.85 16.83 -7.07
CA LYS A 209 -25.19 17.73 -8.03
C LYS A 209 -23.75 17.29 -8.35
N THR A 210 -22.99 16.95 -7.31
CA THR A 210 -21.60 16.48 -7.46
C THR A 210 -21.54 15.16 -8.24
N LEU A 211 -22.47 14.24 -7.98
CA LEU A 211 -22.52 12.95 -8.67
C LEU A 211 -22.96 13.05 -10.13
N GLU A 212 -23.87 13.98 -10.48
CA GLU A 212 -24.36 14.15 -11.86
C GLU A 212 -23.33 14.77 -12.81
N GLN A 213 -22.36 15.53 -12.27
CA GLN A 213 -21.37 16.27 -13.08
C GLN A 213 -19.97 15.66 -12.99
N GLY A 214 -19.69 14.88 -11.95
CA GLY A 214 -18.33 14.48 -11.59
C GLY A 214 -17.71 13.34 -12.40
N GLU A 215 -18.35 12.73 -13.41
CA GLU A 215 -17.71 11.61 -14.11
C GLU A 215 -16.50 12.06 -14.95
N ALA A 216 -16.65 13.17 -15.68
CA ALA A 216 -15.60 13.71 -16.55
C ALA A 216 -14.42 14.26 -15.77
N ASP A 217 -14.67 14.74 -14.55
CA ASP A 217 -13.66 15.32 -13.65
C ASP A 217 -12.86 14.25 -12.88
N ALA A 218 -13.20 12.97 -13.02
CA ALA A 218 -12.42 11.87 -12.43
C ALA A 218 -11.17 11.56 -13.27
N LEU A 219 -10.03 12.13 -12.84
CA LEU A 219 -8.78 12.21 -13.62
C LEU A 219 -7.89 10.97 -13.55
N SER A 220 -8.25 9.99 -12.71
CA SER A 220 -7.44 8.78 -12.47
C SER A 220 -8.32 7.54 -12.36
N PHE A 221 -7.71 6.36 -12.48
CA PHE A 221 -8.40 5.08 -12.30
C PHE A 221 -9.10 5.01 -10.94
N ASP A 222 -8.37 5.36 -9.88
CA ASP A 222 -8.91 5.35 -8.52
C ASP A 222 -10.02 6.40 -8.33
N ALA A 223 -9.84 7.63 -8.85
CA ALA A 223 -10.87 8.66 -8.81
C ALA A 223 -12.18 8.16 -9.47
N ARG A 224 -12.07 7.57 -10.65
CA ARG A 224 -13.22 7.05 -11.41
C ARG A 224 -13.87 5.85 -10.73
N ARG A 225 -13.05 4.95 -10.16
CA ARG A 225 -13.52 3.84 -9.33
C ARG A 225 -14.32 4.36 -8.13
N PHE A 226 -13.79 5.34 -7.40
CA PHE A 226 -14.47 5.92 -6.23
C PHE A 226 -15.75 6.66 -6.62
N PHE A 227 -15.74 7.40 -7.74
CA PHE A 227 -16.93 8.04 -8.30
C PHE A 227 -18.04 7.04 -8.64
N TYR A 228 -17.71 5.92 -9.30
CA TYR A 228 -18.68 4.87 -9.58
C TYR A 228 -19.18 4.18 -8.30
N GLY A 229 -18.30 3.95 -7.32
CA GLY A 229 -18.70 3.43 -6.01
C GLY A 229 -19.67 4.38 -5.28
N ALA A 230 -19.38 5.68 -5.31
CA ALA A 230 -20.21 6.72 -4.72
C ALA A 230 -21.62 6.74 -5.34
N ASN A 231 -21.71 6.74 -6.68
CA ASN A 231 -22.97 6.67 -7.39
C ASN A 231 -23.74 5.37 -7.10
N MET A 232 -23.05 4.22 -7.05
CA MET A 232 -23.68 2.94 -6.72
C MET A 232 -24.38 3.01 -5.35
N TYR A 233 -23.68 3.49 -4.31
CA TYR A 233 -24.24 3.61 -2.97
C TYR A 233 -25.33 4.68 -2.87
N TYR A 234 -25.17 5.82 -3.56
CA TYR A 234 -26.17 6.87 -3.62
C TYR A 234 -27.49 6.36 -4.21
N TYR A 235 -27.45 5.77 -5.41
CA TYR A 235 -28.65 5.29 -6.10
C TYR A 235 -29.31 4.12 -5.37
N HIS A 236 -28.52 3.26 -4.72
CA HIS A 236 -29.06 2.23 -3.84
C HIS A 236 -29.77 2.85 -2.64
N GLY A 237 -29.13 3.82 -1.99
CA GLY A 237 -29.68 4.54 -0.83
C GLY A 237 -31.03 5.17 -1.15
N ILE A 238 -31.14 5.82 -2.31
CA ILE A 238 -32.38 6.50 -2.74
C ILE A 238 -33.44 5.59 -3.37
N GLY A 239 -33.29 4.27 -3.30
CA GLY A 239 -34.28 3.32 -3.82
C GLY A 239 -34.32 3.23 -5.35
N ASN A 240 -33.21 3.52 -6.04
CA ASN A 240 -33.06 3.35 -7.49
C ASN A 240 -32.08 2.21 -7.81
N PRO A 241 -32.53 0.95 -7.74
CA PRO A 241 -31.66 -0.21 -7.98
C PRO A 241 -31.13 -0.27 -9.41
N GLU A 242 -31.90 0.17 -10.41
CA GLU A 242 -31.50 0.16 -11.83
C GLU A 242 -30.23 0.99 -12.07
N LYS A 243 -30.22 2.26 -11.61
CA LYS A 243 -29.03 3.12 -11.71
C LYS A 243 -27.89 2.63 -10.82
N SER A 244 -28.19 2.08 -9.64
CA SER A 244 -27.15 1.49 -8.79
C SER A 244 -26.42 0.34 -9.51
N HIS A 245 -27.18 -0.52 -10.20
CA HIS A 245 -26.64 -1.60 -11.00
C HIS A 245 -25.87 -1.11 -12.23
N GLU A 246 -26.30 -0.03 -12.88
CA GLU A 246 -25.56 0.62 -13.98
C GLU A 246 -24.15 1.04 -13.52
N TYR A 247 -24.05 1.77 -12.41
CA TYR A 247 -22.75 2.22 -11.90
C TYR A 247 -21.87 1.08 -11.37
N ARG A 248 -22.48 0.02 -10.84
CA ARG A 248 -21.75 -1.21 -10.51
C ARG A 248 -21.14 -1.84 -11.76
N ARG A 249 -21.88 -1.88 -12.87
CA ARG A 249 -21.39 -2.39 -14.16
C ARG A 249 -20.25 -1.55 -14.70
N LYS A 250 -20.40 -0.21 -14.72
CA LYS A 250 -19.32 0.72 -15.10
C LYS A 250 -18.04 0.48 -14.29
N ASN A 251 -18.17 0.20 -12.98
CA ASN A 251 -17.04 -0.12 -12.13
C ASN A 251 -16.35 -1.44 -12.52
N VAL A 252 -17.13 -2.48 -12.82
CA VAL A 252 -16.59 -3.76 -13.33
C VAL A 252 -15.89 -3.56 -14.68
N GLU A 253 -16.53 -2.88 -15.63
CA GLU A 253 -15.95 -2.57 -16.95
C GLU A 253 -14.65 -1.75 -16.83
N LEU A 254 -14.57 -0.84 -15.85
CA LEU A 254 -13.34 -0.10 -15.55
C LEU A 254 -12.21 -1.04 -15.12
N PHE A 255 -12.48 -2.05 -14.28
CA PHE A 255 -11.48 -3.04 -13.89
C PHE A 255 -11.10 -3.99 -15.04
N GLU A 256 -12.07 -4.43 -15.84
CA GLU A 256 -11.84 -5.33 -16.99
C GLU A 256 -10.99 -4.66 -18.07
N SER A 257 -11.24 -3.38 -18.35
CA SER A 257 -10.44 -2.58 -19.29
C SER A 257 -9.05 -2.20 -18.76
N ASN A 258 -8.78 -2.44 -17.48
CA ASN A 258 -7.50 -2.13 -16.80
C ASN A 258 -7.00 -3.33 -15.99
N ALA A 259 -6.99 -4.52 -16.60
CA ALA A 259 -6.64 -5.78 -15.93
C ALA A 259 -5.23 -5.76 -15.28
N ASP A 260 -4.28 -5.04 -15.87
CA ASP A 260 -2.94 -4.80 -15.31
C ASP A 260 -2.98 -4.09 -13.95
N ARG A 261 -3.99 -3.25 -13.70
CA ARG A 261 -4.18 -2.53 -12.43
C ARG A 261 -4.86 -3.37 -11.35
N THR A 262 -5.61 -4.41 -11.71
CA THR A 262 -6.34 -5.27 -10.75
C THR A 262 -5.40 -6.10 -9.87
N SER A 263 -4.26 -6.54 -10.41
CA SER A 263 -3.34 -7.45 -9.74
C SER A 263 -2.67 -6.82 -8.51
N SER A 264 -2.43 -5.50 -8.53
CA SER A 264 -1.77 -4.77 -7.43
C SER A 264 -2.70 -4.42 -6.26
N MET A 265 -4.03 -4.40 -6.48
CA MET A 265 -5.01 -4.08 -5.42
C MET A 265 -5.35 -5.27 -4.51
N THR A 266 -4.96 -6.49 -4.90
CA THR A 266 -5.26 -7.71 -4.13
C THR A 266 -4.34 -7.93 -2.92
N GLY A 267 -3.29 -7.11 -2.76
CA GLY A 267 -2.19 -7.36 -1.81
C GLY A 267 -2.06 -6.42 -0.60
N THR A 268 -2.80 -5.31 -0.47
CA THR A 268 -2.38 -4.21 0.42
C THR A 268 -3.28 -3.83 1.60
N LEU A 269 -4.37 -4.56 1.91
CA LEU A 269 -5.11 -4.32 3.17
C LEU A 269 -5.56 -5.64 3.85
N PRO A 270 -5.16 -5.88 5.11
CA PRO A 270 -5.81 -6.88 5.95
C PRO A 270 -7.18 -6.33 6.36
N GLY A 271 -8.16 -6.60 5.51
CA GLY A 271 -9.49 -6.01 5.59
C GLY A 271 -10.24 -6.16 4.28
N ARG A 272 -10.26 -7.39 3.76
CA ARG A 272 -10.97 -7.78 2.55
C ARG A 272 -12.48 -7.45 2.69
N VAL A 273 -12.94 -6.38 2.03
CA VAL A 273 -14.14 -6.50 1.22
C VAL A 273 -13.66 -7.11 -0.09
N VAL A 274 -13.63 -8.44 -0.12
CA VAL A 274 -13.44 -9.14 -1.39
C VAL A 274 -14.62 -8.71 -2.26
N VAL A 275 -14.33 -8.25 -3.46
CA VAL A 275 -15.26 -8.43 -4.57
C VAL A 275 -15.27 -9.94 -4.89
N THR A 276 -15.84 -10.73 -3.97
CA THR A 276 -16.39 -12.05 -4.26
C THR A 276 -17.89 -11.80 -4.21
N ALA A 277 -18.56 -11.64 -5.34
CA ALA A 277 -18.95 -12.68 -6.29
C ALA A 277 -20.49 -12.64 -6.36
N PRO A 278 -21.11 -13.14 -7.43
CA PRO A 278 -22.41 -12.70 -7.91
C PRO A 278 -23.59 -13.44 -7.23
N VAL A 279 -24.77 -12.80 -7.27
CA VAL A 279 -26.13 -13.35 -7.04
C VAL A 279 -26.46 -13.90 -5.65
N GLN A 280 -27.38 -13.21 -4.96
CA GLN A 280 -28.66 -13.83 -4.58
C GLN A 280 -29.80 -12.90 -5.00
N PRO A 281 -30.80 -13.39 -5.75
CA PRO A 281 -32.00 -12.62 -6.02
C PRO A 281 -32.95 -12.74 -4.83
N LEU A 282 -33.48 -11.61 -4.37
CA LEU A 282 -34.77 -11.52 -3.69
C LEU A 282 -35.61 -10.48 -4.42
#